data_AF-A0A178IQ83-F1
#
_entry.id   AF-A0A178IQ83-F1
#
_cell.length_a   1.000
_cell.length_b   1.000
_cell.length_c   1.000
_cell.angle_alpha   90.00
_cell.angle_beta   90.00
_cell.angle_gamma   90.00
#
_symmetry.space_group_name_H-M   'P 1'
#
loop_
_entity.id
_entity.type
_entity.pdbx_description
1 polymer ?
#
loop_
_entity_poly.entity_id
_entity_poly.type
_entity_poly.pdbx_seq_one_letter_code
_entity_poly.pdbx_strand_id
1 'polypeptide(L)'
;MGLGEFELRYLRDKLKRKVDFLVVRDRKPWILIEIKKAETSLSPALAHFQNETGAAHAFQAVLDMPFVKADCFKTDTPTVVPAKTLFSQLL
;
A
#
# COMPACT_ATOMS: atom_id res chain seq x y z
N MET A 1 -7.68 15.83 -20.31
CA MET A 1 -6.75 14.70 -20.18
C MET A 1 -6.79 14.25 -18.72
N GLY A 2 -7.06 12.97 -18.46
CA GLY A 2 -7.17 12.41 -17.09
C GLY A 2 -5.83 11.90 -16.56
N LEU A 3 -5.73 11.63 -15.25
CA LEU A 3 -4.52 11.16 -14.57
C LEU A 3 -4.16 9.67 -14.85
N GLY A 4 -4.97 8.98 -15.64
CA GLY A 4 -4.94 7.53 -15.88
C GLY A 4 -6.25 6.87 -15.44
N GLU A 5 -6.44 5.60 -15.82
CA GLU A 5 -7.54 4.78 -15.28
C GLU A 5 -7.09 4.11 -13.98
N PHE A 6 -7.87 4.32 -12.92
CA PHE A 6 -7.57 3.75 -11.61
C PHE A 6 -8.67 2.78 -11.17
N GLU A 7 -8.26 1.66 -10.61
CA GLU A 7 -9.17 0.69 -10.00
C GLU A 7 -8.71 0.39 -8.57
N LEU A 8 -9.69 0.17 -7.69
CA LEU A 8 -9.45 -0.27 -6.32
C LEU A 8 -9.96 -1.69 -6.16
N ARG A 9 -9.08 -2.60 -5.74
CA ARG A 9 -9.35 -4.03 -5.57
C ARG A 9 -9.00 -4.48 -4.16
N TYR A 10 -9.58 -5.59 -3.72
CA TYR A 10 -9.22 -6.26 -2.47
C TYR A 10 -8.48 -7.58 -2.79
N LEU A 11 -7.47 -7.93 -2.01
CA LEU A 11 -6.72 -9.18 -2.18
C LEU A 11 -6.87 -10.09 -0.97
N ARG A 12 -7.19 -11.35 -1.25
CA ARG A 12 -7.21 -12.44 -0.28
C ARG A 12 -6.89 -13.75 -0.96
N ASP A 13 -6.12 -14.59 -0.29
CA ASP A 13 -5.78 -15.92 -0.78
C ASP A 13 -6.51 -17.05 -0.02
N LYS A 14 -6.26 -18.29 -0.44
CA LYS A 14 -6.84 -19.50 0.18
C LYS A 14 -6.30 -19.77 1.58
N LEU A 15 -5.11 -19.26 1.92
CA LEU A 15 -4.51 -19.34 3.26
C LEU A 15 -5.01 -18.23 4.19
N LYS A 16 -6.03 -17.46 3.77
CA LYS A 16 -6.66 -16.35 4.50
C LYS A 16 -5.72 -15.18 4.78
N ARG A 17 -4.60 -15.04 4.04
CA ARG A 17 -3.80 -13.82 4.01
C ARG A 17 -4.58 -12.75 3.24
N LYS A 18 -4.45 -11.49 3.65
CA LYS A 18 -5.18 -10.38 3.05
C LYS A 18 -4.36 -9.09 3.01
N VAL A 19 -4.68 -8.22 2.07
CA VAL A 19 -4.29 -6.80 2.05
C VAL A 19 -5.57 -6.01 1.79
N ASP A 20 -5.74 -4.87 2.46
CA ASP A 20 -7.01 -4.13 2.43
C ASP A 20 -7.28 -3.55 1.04
N PHE A 21 -6.24 -3.04 0.37
CA PHE A 21 -6.38 -2.44 -0.96
C PHE A 21 -5.22 -2.80 -1.91
N LEU A 22 -5.57 -3.03 -3.16
CA LEU A 22 -4.70 -2.97 -4.33
C LEU A 22 -5.20 -1.85 -5.24
N VAL A 23 -4.39 -0.82 -5.42
CA VAL A 23 -4.59 0.21 -6.44
C VAL A 23 -3.97 -0.28 -7.75
N VAL A 24 -4.78 -0.31 -8.80
CA VAL A 24 -4.35 -0.62 -10.16
C VAL A 24 -4.37 0.68 -10.95
N ARG A 25 -3.29 0.98 -11.68
CA ARG A 25 -3.17 2.12 -12.57
C ARG A 25 -2.96 1.63 -13.99
N ASP A 26 -3.81 2.03 -14.92
CA ASP A 26 -3.74 1.65 -16.33
C ASP A 26 -3.61 0.12 -16.51
N ARG A 27 -4.46 -0.61 -15.78
CA ARG A 27 -4.51 -2.09 -15.71
C ARG A 27 -3.26 -2.78 -15.14
N LYS A 28 -2.34 -2.03 -14.52
CA LYS A 28 -1.15 -2.56 -13.84
C LYS A 28 -1.23 -2.38 -12.33
N PRO A 29 -0.92 -3.42 -11.52
CA PRO A 29 -0.79 -3.29 -10.07
C PRO A 29 0.19 -2.17 -9.72
N TRP A 30 -0.24 -1.22 -8.88
CA TRP A 30 0.57 -0.05 -8.54
C TRP A 30 0.90 0.01 -7.05
N ILE A 31 -0.12 -0.01 -6.19
CA ILE A 31 0.08 0.16 -4.74
C ILE A 31 -0.72 -0.90 -3.97
N LEU A 32 -0.06 -1.62 -3.08
CA LEU A 32 -0.69 -2.41 -2.03
C LEU A 32 -0.77 -1.60 -0.74
N ILE A 33 -1.91 -1.60 -0.07
CA ILE A 33 -2.11 -0.87 1.19
C ILE A 33 -2.78 -1.76 2.22
N GLU A 34 -2.14 -1.91 3.38
CA GLU A 34 -2.73 -2.46 4.59
C GLU A 34 -2.84 -1.35 5.65
N ILE A 35 -4.02 -1.17 6.24
CA ILE A 35 -4.26 -0.13 7.24
C ILE A 35 -4.15 -0.72 8.64
N LYS A 36 -3.36 -0.08 9.51
CA LYS A 36 -3.27 -0.40 10.94
C LYS A 36 -3.58 0.82 11.78
N LYS A 37 -4.15 0.58 12.97
CA LYS A 37 -4.33 1.64 13.96
C LYS A 37 -2.99 2.09 14.53
N ALA A 38 -2.27 1.18 15.19
CA ALA A 38 -1.00 1.48 15.87
C ALA A 38 0.12 0.45 15.62
N GLU A 39 -0.18 -0.72 15.04
CA GLU A 39 0.82 -1.76 14.78
C GLU A 39 1.84 -1.30 13.74
N THR A 40 3.12 -1.31 14.11
CA THR A 40 4.25 -0.90 13.27
C THR A 40 5.13 -2.07 12.86
N SER A 41 4.88 -3.29 13.35
CA SER A 41 5.48 -4.49 12.79
C SER A 41 4.90 -4.74 11.39
N LEU A 42 5.78 -4.79 10.40
CA LEU A 42 5.39 -4.95 9.01
C LEU A 42 4.73 -6.31 8.79
N SER A 43 3.52 -6.30 8.26
CA SER A 43 2.78 -7.50 7.89
C SER A 43 3.50 -8.29 6.78
N PRO A 44 3.78 -9.59 6.98
CA PRO A 44 4.38 -10.43 5.94
C PRO A 44 3.46 -10.63 4.74
N ALA A 45 2.17 -10.33 4.87
CA ALA A 45 1.22 -10.39 3.75
C ALA A 45 1.59 -9.37 2.66
N LEU A 46 2.07 -8.17 3.02
CA LEU A 46 2.47 -7.16 2.04
C LEU A 46 3.61 -7.66 1.16
N ALA A 47 4.67 -8.21 1.75
CA ALA A 47 5.78 -8.79 1.00
C ALA A 47 5.33 -9.94 0.08
N HIS A 48 4.46 -10.82 0.60
CA HIS A 48 3.92 -11.92 -0.19
C HIS A 48 3.12 -11.42 -1.40
N PHE A 49 2.13 -10.54 -1.19
CA PHE A 49 1.29 -10.05 -2.28
C PHE A 49 2.03 -9.12 -3.24
N GLN A 50 3.05 -8.40 -2.78
CA GLN A 50 3.88 -7.59 -3.68
C GLN A 50 4.64 -8.49 -4.65
N ASN A 51 5.24 -9.59 -4.16
CA ASN A 51 5.91 -10.57 -5.01
C ASN A 51 4.94 -11.26 -6.00
N GLU A 52 3.72 -11.59 -5.58
CA GLU A 52 2.73 -12.25 -6.44
C GLU A 52 2.15 -11.30 -7.51
N THR A 53 1.94 -10.03 -7.17
CA THR A 53 1.29 -9.06 -8.07
C THR A 53 2.26 -8.24 -8.90
N GLY A 54 3.50 -8.10 -8.47
CA GLY A 54 4.46 -7.16 -9.06
C GLY A 54 4.12 -5.70 -8.84
N ALA A 55 3.31 -5.37 -7.82
CA ALA A 55 2.97 -3.99 -7.48
C ALA A 55 4.24 -3.18 -7.17
N ALA A 56 4.33 -1.97 -7.71
CA ALA A 56 5.50 -1.11 -7.55
C ALA A 56 5.77 -0.72 -6.09
N HIS A 57 4.70 -0.59 -5.29
CA HIS A 57 4.80 -0.19 -3.89
C HIS A 57 3.89 -1.04 -3.00
N ALA A 58 4.31 -1.23 -1.75
CA ALA A 58 3.52 -1.88 -0.71
C ALA A 58 3.67 -1.14 0.62
N PHE A 59 2.56 -0.69 1.18
CA PHE A 59 2.54 0.16 2.36
C PHE A 59 1.70 -0.43 3.49
N GLN A 60 2.26 -0.46 4.69
CA GLN A 60 1.47 -0.55 5.92
C GLN A 60 1.24 0.87 6.43
N ALA A 61 0.04 1.40 6.21
CA ALA A 61 -0.31 2.75 6.64
C ALA A 61 -0.83 2.73 8.09
N VAL A 62 -0.09 3.38 8.99
CA VAL A 62 -0.42 3.41 10.42
C VAL A 62 -1.05 4.75 10.79
N LEU A 63 -2.25 4.71 11.38
CA LEU A 63 -3.04 5.90 11.71
C LEU A 63 -2.43 6.73 12.86
N ASP A 64 -1.93 6.05 13.88
CA ASP A 64 -1.45 6.67 15.12
C ASP A 64 0.02 7.16 15.01
N MET A 65 0.67 6.95 13.86
CA MET A 65 2.00 7.51 13.60
C MET A 65 1.94 9.02 13.32
N PRO A 66 2.89 9.82 13.85
CA PRO A 66 3.00 11.22 13.50
C PRO A 66 3.35 11.38 12.02
N PHE A 67 2.95 12.53 11.44
CA PHE A 67 3.33 12.86 10.06
C PHE A 67 4.85 12.92 9.94
N VAL A 68 5.37 12.34 8.86
CA VAL A 68 6.77 12.40 8.47
C VAL A 68 6.85 13.07 7.10
N LYS A 69 7.71 14.08 6.96
CA LYS A 69 7.97 14.75 5.68
C LYS A 69 8.94 13.92 4.83
N ALA A 70 8.46 12.81 4.29
CA ALA A 70 9.20 11.92 3.41
C ALA A 70 8.30 11.45 2.26
N ASP A 71 8.90 11.20 1.09
CA ASP A 71 8.21 10.68 -0.10
C ASP A 71 8.05 9.16 0.02
N CYS A 72 6.81 8.68 0.11
CA CYS A 72 6.50 7.26 0.26
C CYS A 72 6.83 6.48 -1.02
N PHE A 73 6.75 7.11 -2.19
CA PHE A 73 6.90 6.45 -3.48
C PHE A 73 8.35 6.24 -3.91
N LYS A 74 9.32 6.66 -3.08
CA LYS A 74 10.74 6.31 -3.26
C LYS A 74 11.10 4.90 -2.82
N THR A 75 10.23 4.25 -2.05
CA THR A 75 10.45 2.87 -1.60
C THR A 75 9.74 1.89 -2.53
N ASP A 76 10.46 0.89 -2.99
CA ASP A 76 9.97 -0.22 -3.82
C ASP A 76 9.73 -1.50 -3.00
N THR A 77 10.13 -1.50 -1.73
CA THR A 77 9.94 -2.61 -0.79
C THR A 77 8.82 -2.33 0.21
N PRO A 78 8.22 -3.37 0.83
CA PRO A 78 7.17 -3.20 1.81
C PRO A 78 7.63 -2.31 2.96
N THR A 79 6.92 -1.20 3.17
CA THR A 79 7.34 -0.15 4.10
C THR A 79 6.19 0.27 5.01
N VAL A 80 6.50 0.49 6.29
CA VAL A 80 5.57 1.08 7.26
C VAL A 80 5.62 2.59 7.10
N VAL A 81 4.46 3.21 6.88
CA VAL A 81 4.34 4.66 6.64
C VAL A 81 3.24 5.25 7.53
N PRO A 82 3.37 6.51 8.00
CA PRO A 82 2.24 7.20 8.60
C PRO A 82 1.13 7.38 7.57
N ALA A 83 -0.10 7.02 7.93
CA ALA A 83 -1.25 7.19 7.03
C ALA A 83 -1.43 8.65 6.60
N LYS A 84 -1.16 9.60 7.51
CA LYS A 84 -1.16 11.04 7.22
C LYS A 84 -0.16 11.42 6.12
N THR A 85 1.02 10.82 6.13
CA THR A 85 2.05 11.06 5.09
C THR A 85 1.60 10.47 3.76
N LEU A 86 1.17 9.21 3.73
CA LEU A 86 0.73 8.54 2.51
C LEU A 86 -0.43 9.29 1.83
N PHE A 87 -1.50 9.61 2.57
CA PHE A 87 -2.68 10.25 1.99
C PHE A 87 -2.42 11.69 1.50
N SER A 88 -1.44 12.40 2.08
CA SER A 88 -1.04 13.72 1.58
C SER A 88 -0.40 13.70 0.19
N GLN A 89 0.02 12.52 -0.29
CA GLN A 89 0.74 12.34 -1.57
C GLN A 89 -0.12 11.67 -2.66
N LEU A 90 -1.39 11.38 -2.38
CA LEU A 90 -2.34 10.80 -3.34
C LEU A 90 -3.21 11.85 -4.05
N LEU A 91 -2.88 13.14 -3.90
CA LEU A 91 -3.58 14.30 -4.46
C LEU A 91 -2.72 15.06 -5.48
#